data_AF-A0A0J1BUZ1-F1
#
_entry.id   AF-A0A0J1BUZ1-F1
#
_cell.length_a   1.000
_cell.length_b   1.000
_cell.length_c   1.000
_cell.angle_alpha   90.00
_cell.angle_beta   90.00
_cell.angle_gamma   90.00
#
_symmetry.space_group_name_H-M   'P 1'
#
loop_
_entity.id
_entity.type
_entity.pdbx_description
1 polymer ?
#
loop_
_entity_poly.entity_id
_entity_poly.type
_entity_poly.pdbx_seq_one_letter_code
_entity_poly.pdbx_strand_id
1 'polypeptide(L)'
;MSDHDARCPVPHGDPSGDSHGDSHSDRRRTAPPGERTTPRVEVRDGVWHVRALPLVRQVLREADATVQAGFSAETARQGLTGDHPPVLYADGPEHRRQRSATAKFFTPATVRRRYRDLMEERADELVERIRQDGGAELSAVTLRYSVEVAAQVVGLTNSDIDGMSRRLERFFSGPVTGSSGAPQRRLPGRLGAVVGAVRPVWAMSAFRLRDVRPAVRARRRQPREDVISHLLQQGYTDREILVECLTYAAAGMATTREFIAVAAWHLLEDDGLRAEYLAAEEPARHGILHEILRLEPVVGHLYRRTTQDLVLEDGEERHEVPAGALLDLYVRQANADPQELGEDARQLCPERSRPKGVRPEVMSFGDGAHRCPGGFIAIQETDVFLQRLLRLPLEFAHPPRVSWVELIAAYEVRDVVLRVGAGQGWREPSPASTAR
;
A
#
# COMPACT_ATOMS: atom_id res chain seq x y z
N MET A 1 -12.85 -26.70 -23.23
CA MET A 1 -12.73 -25.77 -22.10
C MET A 1 -12.22 -26.57 -20.94
N SER A 2 -10.98 -26.32 -20.53
CA SER A 2 -10.43 -26.95 -19.33
C SER A 2 -11.27 -26.58 -18.12
N ASP A 3 -11.28 -27.43 -17.10
CA ASP A 3 -11.95 -27.21 -15.81
C ASP A 3 -11.45 -25.92 -15.08
N HIS A 4 -10.40 -25.29 -15.63
CA HIS A 4 -9.83 -24.00 -15.23
C HIS A 4 -10.57 -22.79 -15.83
N ASP A 5 -11.02 -22.87 -17.09
CA ASP A 5 -11.73 -21.78 -17.79
C ASP A 5 -13.12 -21.55 -17.20
N ALA A 6 -13.70 -22.59 -16.58
CA ALA A 6 -15.00 -22.51 -15.92
C ALA A 6 -14.97 -21.82 -14.55
N ARG A 7 -13.78 -21.62 -13.95
CA ARG A 7 -13.60 -21.07 -12.59
C ARG A 7 -13.13 -19.61 -12.57
N CYS A 8 -12.77 -19.05 -13.71
CA CYS A 8 -12.37 -17.64 -13.84
C CYS A 8 -13.48 -16.88 -14.58
N PRO A 9 -14.44 -16.27 -13.87
CA PRO A 9 -15.67 -15.73 -14.46
C PRO A 9 -15.48 -14.47 -15.31
N VAL A 10 -14.26 -13.93 -15.41
CA VAL A 10 -14.00 -12.77 -16.27
C VAL A 10 -13.84 -13.27 -17.72
N PRO A 11 -14.79 -12.96 -18.63
CA PRO A 11 -14.76 -13.48 -19.98
C PRO A 11 -13.45 -13.09 -20.66
N HIS A 12 -12.67 -14.11 -21.03
CA HIS A 12 -11.49 -13.96 -21.86
C HIS A 12 -11.96 -13.38 -23.22
N GLY A 13 -11.47 -12.19 -23.58
CA GLY A 13 -11.78 -11.59 -24.88
C GLY A 13 -11.41 -12.54 -26.02
N ASP A 14 -12.27 -12.60 -27.03
CA ASP A 14 -12.25 -13.54 -28.15
C ASP A 14 -10.84 -13.67 -28.82
N PRO A 15 -10.31 -14.88 -29.12
CA PRO A 15 -8.98 -15.07 -29.71
C PRO A 15 -8.86 -14.72 -31.20
N SER A 16 -9.87 -14.08 -31.79
CA SER A 16 -9.99 -13.93 -33.24
C SER A 16 -9.64 -12.50 -33.70
N GLY A 17 -8.35 -12.19 -33.81
CA GLY A 17 -7.90 -11.01 -34.55
C GLY A 17 -6.46 -10.59 -34.26
N ASP A 18 -5.58 -10.88 -35.22
CA ASP A 18 -4.21 -10.38 -35.38
C ASP A 18 -3.10 -10.93 -34.47
N SER A 19 -2.39 -11.89 -35.06
CA SER A 19 -1.14 -12.49 -34.63
C SER A 19 0.02 -11.49 -34.63
N HIS A 20 0.16 -10.67 -33.59
CA HIS A 20 1.43 -10.01 -33.22
C HIS A 20 1.59 -9.94 -31.68
N GLY A 21 2.33 -10.91 -31.11
CA GLY A 21 3.08 -10.83 -29.85
C GLY A 21 2.38 -10.39 -28.55
N ASP A 22 2.20 -11.33 -27.61
CA ASP A 22 2.15 -11.18 -26.14
C ASP A 22 1.19 -10.16 -25.47
N SER A 23 0.43 -9.34 -26.20
CA SER A 23 -0.24 -8.17 -25.63
C SER A 23 -1.69 -8.37 -25.16
N HIS A 24 -2.32 -9.52 -25.44
CA HIS A 24 -3.73 -9.76 -25.05
C HIS A 24 -3.91 -10.51 -23.70
N SER A 25 -2.82 -10.94 -23.05
CA SER A 25 -2.86 -11.78 -21.83
C SER A 25 -2.51 -11.08 -20.51
N ASP A 26 -1.98 -9.85 -20.56
CA ASP A 26 -1.56 -9.10 -19.37
C ASP A 26 -2.61 -8.06 -18.98
N ARG A 27 -3.33 -8.31 -17.87
CA ARG A 27 -4.38 -7.42 -17.37
C ARG A 27 -3.88 -6.44 -16.30
N ARG A 28 -2.57 -6.41 -16.04
CA ARG A 28 -1.97 -5.50 -15.05
C ARG A 28 -1.98 -4.07 -15.57
N ARG A 29 -2.41 -3.15 -14.71
CA ARG A 29 -2.51 -1.71 -14.98
C ARG A 29 -1.33 -0.93 -14.41
N THR A 30 -0.69 -1.49 -13.37
CA THR A 30 0.34 -0.77 -12.58
C THR A 30 1.76 -1.28 -12.78
N ALA A 31 1.96 -2.25 -13.68
CA ALA A 31 3.28 -2.74 -14.03
C ALA A 31 4.10 -1.66 -14.75
N PRO A 32 5.32 -1.32 -14.27
CA PRO A 32 6.20 -0.39 -14.96
C PRO A 32 6.54 -0.90 -16.38
N PRO A 33 6.47 -0.02 -17.41
CA PRO A 33 6.90 -0.38 -18.75
C PRO A 33 8.36 -0.87 -18.76
N GLY A 34 8.61 -2.02 -19.38
CA GLY A 34 9.95 -2.58 -19.52
C GLY A 34 10.54 -3.21 -18.25
N GLU A 35 9.77 -3.38 -17.18
CA GLU A 35 10.23 -4.11 -15.99
C GLU A 35 10.54 -5.57 -16.36
N ARG A 36 11.80 -5.98 -16.19
CA ARG A 36 12.27 -7.32 -16.56
C ARG A 36 11.60 -8.40 -15.72
N THR A 37 11.16 -9.47 -16.38
CA THR A 37 10.57 -10.66 -15.75
C THR A 37 11.54 -11.83 -15.65
N THR A 38 12.65 -11.78 -16.39
CA THR A 38 13.72 -12.78 -16.40
C THR A 38 15.09 -12.09 -16.41
N PRO A 39 16.15 -12.78 -15.94
CA PRO A 39 16.13 -14.10 -15.29
C PRO A 39 15.48 -14.07 -13.89
N ARG A 40 15.17 -15.25 -13.34
CA ARG A 40 14.49 -15.39 -12.03
C ARG A 40 15.34 -14.88 -10.87
N VAL A 41 16.66 -14.97 -11.00
CA VAL A 41 17.67 -14.32 -10.16
C VAL A 41 18.75 -13.70 -11.05
N GLU A 42 19.15 -12.46 -10.79
CA GLU A 42 20.34 -11.84 -11.38
C GLU A 42 21.04 -10.91 -10.41
N VAL A 43 22.32 -10.64 -10.66
CA VAL A 43 23.07 -9.58 -9.99
C VAL A 43 23.32 -8.46 -10.98
N ARG A 44 22.89 -7.25 -10.65
CA ARG A 44 23.11 -6.04 -11.46
C ARG A 44 23.52 -4.89 -10.54
N ASP A 45 24.59 -4.19 -10.90
CA ASP A 45 25.13 -3.06 -10.14
C ASP A 45 25.36 -3.37 -8.64
N GLY A 46 25.74 -4.62 -8.34
CA GLY A 46 25.97 -5.09 -6.96
C GLY A 46 24.70 -5.40 -6.16
N VAL A 47 23.52 -5.36 -6.79
CA VAL A 47 22.21 -5.71 -6.19
C VAL A 47 21.73 -7.04 -6.74
N TRP A 48 21.26 -7.90 -5.84
CA TRP A 48 20.63 -9.18 -6.18
C TRP A 48 19.14 -8.95 -6.44
N HIS A 49 18.70 -9.13 -7.68
CA HIS A 49 17.31 -9.03 -8.08
C HIS A 49 16.68 -10.42 -8.06
N VAL A 50 15.68 -10.62 -7.21
CA VAL A 50 15.00 -11.93 -7.00
C VAL A 50 13.53 -11.80 -7.40
N ARG A 51 13.09 -12.63 -8.36
CA ARG A 51 11.74 -12.56 -8.97
C ARG A 51 10.88 -13.79 -8.74
N ALA A 52 11.52 -14.95 -8.54
CA ALA A 52 10.84 -16.21 -8.26
C ALA A 52 10.05 -16.14 -6.93
N LEU A 53 8.77 -16.51 -6.95
CA LEU A 53 7.93 -16.54 -5.76
C LEU A 53 8.52 -17.39 -4.62
N PRO A 54 8.99 -18.64 -4.83
CA PRO A 54 9.56 -19.43 -3.73
C PRO A 54 10.79 -18.77 -3.11
N LEU A 55 11.65 -18.14 -3.91
CA LEU A 55 12.86 -17.48 -3.42
C LEU A 55 12.56 -16.17 -2.67
N VAL A 56 11.64 -15.35 -3.19
CA VAL A 56 11.19 -14.14 -2.48
C VAL A 56 10.62 -14.52 -1.11
N ARG A 57 9.82 -15.59 -1.05
CA ARG A 57 9.28 -16.12 0.22
C ARG A 57 10.38 -16.63 1.15
N GLN A 58 11.37 -17.36 0.62
CA GLN A 58 12.52 -17.82 1.39
C GLN A 58 13.22 -16.63 2.04
N VAL A 59 13.67 -15.65 1.25
CA VAL A 59 14.40 -14.46 1.76
C VAL A 59 13.58 -13.72 2.83
N LEU A 60 12.28 -13.50 2.62
CA LEU A 60 11.43 -12.80 3.60
C LEU A 60 11.23 -13.57 4.92
N ARG A 61 11.42 -14.89 4.91
CA ARG A 61 11.30 -15.77 6.09
C ARG A 61 12.62 -15.99 6.81
N GLU A 62 13.74 -15.66 6.19
CA GLU A 62 15.08 -15.69 6.79
C GLU A 62 15.30 -14.54 7.79
N ALA A 63 14.54 -14.57 8.89
CA ALA A 63 14.50 -13.50 9.89
C ALA A 63 15.81 -13.31 10.67
N ASP A 64 16.68 -14.32 10.68
CA ASP A 64 17.97 -14.28 11.36
C ASP A 64 19.15 -14.13 10.36
N ALA A 65 18.91 -14.30 9.05
CA ALA A 65 19.92 -14.12 7.99
C ALA A 65 19.75 -12.84 7.18
N THR A 66 18.66 -12.10 7.38
CA THR A 66 18.38 -10.85 6.68
C THR A 66 17.83 -9.79 7.63
N VAL A 67 18.10 -8.53 7.29
CA VAL A 67 17.53 -7.35 7.97
C VAL A 67 16.81 -6.47 6.95
N GLN A 68 15.88 -5.63 7.43
CA GLN A 68 15.18 -4.68 6.57
C GLN A 68 16.19 -3.77 5.83
N ALA A 69 15.96 -3.54 4.53
CA ALA A 69 16.64 -2.53 3.73
C ALA A 69 15.60 -1.71 2.94
N GLY A 70 16.05 -0.67 2.22
CA GLY A 70 15.16 0.24 1.49
C GLY A 70 14.36 1.15 2.43
N PHE A 71 13.43 1.95 1.91
CA PHE A 71 12.67 2.96 2.69
C PHE A 71 13.57 3.93 3.50
N SER A 72 14.79 4.19 3.04
CA SER A 72 15.82 4.92 3.81
C SER A 72 16.18 4.29 5.17
N ALA A 73 16.02 2.97 5.32
CA ALA A 73 16.33 2.24 6.56
C ALA A 73 17.77 2.48 7.03
N GLU A 74 18.73 2.56 6.11
CA GLU A 74 20.13 2.85 6.41
C GLU A 74 20.29 4.23 7.08
N THR A 75 19.63 5.25 6.54
CA THR A 75 19.62 6.60 7.11
C THR A 75 18.85 6.65 8.43
N ALA A 76 17.73 5.93 8.53
CA ALA A 76 16.91 5.87 9.75
C ALA A 76 17.72 5.28 10.93
N ARG A 77 18.45 4.19 10.69
CA ARG A 77 19.32 3.52 11.67
C ARG A 77 20.49 4.39 12.14
N GLN A 78 20.97 5.34 11.33
CA GLN A 78 22.16 6.15 11.62
C GLN A 78 21.89 7.46 12.36
N GLY A 79 20.64 7.91 12.54
CA GLY A 79 20.44 9.22 13.20
C GLY A 79 19.02 9.66 13.56
N LEU A 80 17.98 8.85 13.33
CA LEU A 80 16.59 9.26 13.61
C LEU A 80 15.97 8.59 14.83
N THR A 81 16.53 7.48 15.30
CA THR A 81 15.92 6.63 16.33
C THR A 81 16.57 6.88 17.69
N GLY A 82 15.74 6.93 18.74
CA GLY A 82 16.21 6.88 20.13
C GLY A 82 16.57 5.45 20.52
N ASP A 83 16.36 5.10 21.78
CA ASP A 83 16.56 3.74 22.29
C ASP A 83 15.60 2.73 21.64
N HIS A 84 14.50 3.22 21.07
CA HIS A 84 13.49 2.42 20.36
C HIS A 84 13.45 2.76 18.86
N PRO A 85 14.02 1.92 17.97
CA PRO A 85 13.81 2.06 16.54
C PRO A 85 12.35 1.72 16.17
N PRO A 86 11.78 2.39 15.14
CA PRO A 86 10.45 2.06 14.64
C PRO A 86 10.34 0.60 14.23
N VAL A 87 9.15 0.03 14.41
CA VAL A 87 8.91 -1.40 14.16
C VAL A 87 9.29 -1.83 12.75
N LEU A 88 9.16 -0.94 11.77
CA LEU A 88 9.54 -1.16 10.37
C LEU A 88 11.05 -1.40 10.18
N TYR A 89 11.89 -0.74 10.97
CA TYR A 89 13.36 -0.78 10.83
C TYR A 89 14.06 -1.67 11.86
N ALA A 90 13.30 -2.15 12.85
CA ALA A 90 13.77 -3.11 13.83
C ALA A 90 13.85 -4.51 13.21
N ASP A 91 14.77 -5.34 13.72
CA ASP A 91 14.91 -6.74 13.33
C ASP A 91 15.17 -7.62 14.58
N GLY A 92 15.16 -8.94 14.41
CA GLY A 92 15.49 -9.89 15.46
C GLY A 92 14.56 -9.85 16.69
N PRO A 93 15.08 -10.08 17.92
CA PRO A 93 14.27 -10.12 19.15
C PRO A 93 13.50 -8.82 19.45
N GLU A 94 14.10 -7.67 19.12
CA GLU A 94 13.49 -6.35 19.32
C GLU A 94 12.21 -6.21 18.50
N HIS A 95 12.30 -6.46 17.19
CA HIS A 95 11.15 -6.44 16.30
C HIS A 95 10.07 -7.41 16.74
N ARG A 96 10.44 -8.66 17.08
CA ARG A 96 9.47 -9.67 17.54
C ARG A 96 8.70 -9.22 18.78
N ARG A 97 9.38 -8.56 19.74
CA ARG A 97 8.74 -8.01 20.93
C ARG A 97 7.77 -6.88 20.59
N GLN A 98 8.24 -5.86 19.87
CA GLN A 98 7.40 -4.73 19.44
C GLN A 98 6.18 -5.22 18.66
N ARG A 99 6.40 -6.14 17.72
CA ARG A 99 5.36 -6.65 16.84
C ARG A 99 4.32 -7.48 17.57
N SER A 100 4.74 -8.32 18.51
CA SER A 100 3.83 -9.11 19.35
C SER A 100 2.99 -8.20 20.25
N ALA A 101 3.58 -7.12 20.75
CA ALA A 101 2.92 -6.18 21.65
C ALA A 101 1.83 -5.34 20.97
N THR A 102 1.99 -5.01 19.68
CA THR A 102 1.02 -4.22 18.91
C THR A 102 0.03 -5.08 18.11
N ALA A 103 0.30 -6.37 17.90
CA ALA A 103 -0.53 -7.28 17.08
C ALA A 103 -2.04 -7.25 17.43
N LYS A 104 -2.38 -7.11 18.71
CA LYS A 104 -3.78 -7.04 19.19
C LYS A 104 -4.61 -5.92 18.56
N PHE A 105 -3.97 -4.84 18.11
CA PHE A 105 -4.65 -3.72 17.46
C PHE A 105 -5.05 -4.03 16.01
N PHE A 106 -4.44 -5.05 15.39
CA PHE A 106 -4.59 -5.34 13.96
C PHE A 106 -5.28 -6.68 13.67
N THR A 107 -5.72 -7.41 14.70
CA THR A 107 -6.37 -8.71 14.51
C THR A 107 -7.74 -8.57 13.82
N PRO A 108 -8.20 -9.57 13.05
CA PRO A 108 -9.50 -9.52 12.38
C PRO A 108 -10.67 -9.22 13.33
N ALA A 109 -10.62 -9.76 14.55
CA ALA A 109 -11.64 -9.51 15.57
C ALA A 109 -11.63 -8.05 16.04
N THR A 110 -10.45 -7.47 16.25
CA THR A 110 -10.30 -6.05 16.59
C THR A 110 -10.79 -5.17 15.46
N VAL A 111 -10.39 -5.46 14.21
CA VAL A 111 -10.82 -4.67 13.04
C VAL A 111 -12.34 -4.61 12.93
N ARG A 112 -13.00 -5.77 12.96
CA ARG A 112 -14.47 -5.86 12.89
C ARG A 112 -15.16 -5.18 14.06
N ARG A 113 -14.66 -5.34 15.28
CA ARG A 113 -15.33 -4.81 16.49
C ARG A 113 -15.10 -3.31 16.69
N ARG A 114 -13.98 -2.77 16.23
CA ARG A 114 -13.47 -1.49 16.71
C ARG A 114 -13.35 -0.41 15.66
N TYR A 115 -13.16 -0.80 14.39
CA TYR A 115 -12.91 0.14 13.31
C TYR A 115 -13.99 0.09 12.23
N ARG A 116 -14.71 -1.02 12.09
CA ARG A 116 -15.76 -1.17 11.08
C ARG A 116 -16.81 -0.06 11.13
N ASP A 117 -17.39 0.23 12.30
CA ASP A 117 -18.43 1.26 12.40
C ASP A 117 -17.93 2.63 11.93
N LEU A 118 -16.69 2.99 12.28
CA LEU A 118 -16.02 4.20 11.79
C LEU A 118 -15.82 4.16 10.27
N MET A 119 -15.34 3.03 9.74
CA MET A 119 -15.14 2.83 8.31
C MET A 119 -16.47 3.00 7.55
N GLU A 120 -17.56 2.44 8.09
CA GLU A 120 -18.90 2.51 7.51
C GLU A 120 -19.45 3.94 7.53
N GLU A 121 -19.44 4.59 8.69
CA GLU A 121 -19.89 5.99 8.86
C GLU A 121 -19.15 6.93 7.89
N ARG A 122 -17.82 6.83 7.83
CA ARG A 122 -17.01 7.73 7.00
C ARG A 122 -17.14 7.41 5.52
N ALA A 123 -17.29 6.15 5.14
CA ALA A 123 -17.56 5.79 3.75
C ALA A 123 -18.93 6.30 3.30
N ASP A 124 -19.97 6.18 4.14
CA ASP A 124 -21.30 6.72 3.85
C ASP A 124 -21.26 8.24 3.63
N GLU A 125 -20.58 8.98 4.52
CA GLU A 125 -20.43 10.44 4.38
C GLU A 125 -19.64 10.84 3.12
N LEU A 126 -18.54 10.16 2.83
CA LEU A 126 -17.70 10.49 1.68
C LEU A 126 -18.41 10.18 0.36
N VAL A 127 -19.08 9.03 0.27
CA VAL A 127 -19.83 8.63 -0.94
C VAL A 127 -21.05 9.51 -1.17
N GLU A 128 -21.76 9.90 -0.10
CA GLU A 128 -22.86 10.86 -0.21
C GLU A 128 -22.37 12.23 -0.71
N ARG A 129 -21.20 12.71 -0.26
CA ARG A 129 -20.58 13.92 -0.84
C ARG A 129 -20.26 13.76 -2.33
N ILE A 130 -19.65 12.64 -2.74
CA ILE A 130 -19.39 12.36 -4.16
C ILE A 130 -20.70 12.44 -4.97
N ARG A 131 -21.79 11.87 -4.44
CA ARG A 131 -23.11 11.90 -5.08
C ARG A 131 -23.66 13.32 -5.21
N GLN A 132 -23.57 14.13 -4.15
CA GLN A 132 -24.06 15.52 -4.12
C GLN A 132 -23.27 16.44 -5.06
N ASP A 133 -21.95 16.25 -5.13
CA ASP A 133 -21.05 17.05 -5.98
C ASP A 133 -21.06 16.58 -7.45
N GLY A 134 -21.73 15.46 -7.74
CA GLY A 134 -21.82 14.85 -9.06
C GLY A 134 -20.53 14.15 -9.52
N GLY A 135 -19.56 13.95 -8.63
CA GLY A 135 -18.26 13.38 -8.92
C GLY A 135 -17.17 13.81 -7.93
N ALA A 136 -15.98 13.24 -8.04
CA ALA A 136 -14.82 13.62 -7.22
C ALA A 136 -13.49 13.13 -7.84
N GLU A 137 -12.38 13.69 -7.38
CA GLU A 137 -11.06 13.05 -7.53
C GLU A 137 -10.93 11.99 -6.44
N LEU A 138 -10.97 10.72 -6.83
CA LEU A 138 -11.09 9.59 -5.92
C LEU A 138 -9.87 9.46 -5.00
N SER A 139 -8.65 9.66 -5.50
CA SER A 139 -7.43 9.50 -4.71
C SER A 139 -7.37 10.48 -3.53
N ALA A 140 -7.88 11.71 -3.67
CA ALA A 140 -8.00 12.68 -2.60
C ALA A 140 -9.04 12.24 -1.54
N VAL A 141 -10.17 11.69 -1.98
CA VAL A 141 -11.21 11.17 -1.09
C VAL A 141 -10.70 9.96 -0.30
N THR A 142 -10.06 9.00 -0.97
CA THR A 142 -9.56 7.78 -0.34
C THR A 142 -8.35 8.06 0.55
N LEU A 143 -7.52 9.05 0.22
CA LEU A 143 -6.47 9.51 1.14
C LEU A 143 -7.06 9.98 2.47
N ARG A 144 -8.07 10.84 2.42
CA ARG A 144 -8.74 11.34 3.64
C ARG A 144 -9.32 10.19 4.45
N TYR A 145 -10.00 9.27 3.78
CA TYR A 145 -10.59 8.08 4.40
C TYR A 145 -9.54 7.24 5.15
N SER A 146 -8.45 6.87 4.47
CA SER A 146 -7.40 6.03 5.05
C SER A 146 -6.55 6.74 6.11
N VAL A 147 -6.39 8.06 6.02
CA VAL A 147 -5.79 8.85 7.10
C VAL A 147 -6.64 8.75 8.37
N GLU A 148 -7.96 8.83 8.26
CA GLU A 148 -8.85 8.78 9.42
C GLU A 148 -8.90 7.40 10.07
N VAL A 149 -9.02 6.34 9.26
CA VAL A 149 -8.98 4.95 9.75
C VAL A 149 -7.64 4.66 10.43
N ALA A 150 -6.52 5.01 9.80
CA ALA A 150 -5.20 4.82 10.40
C ALA A 150 -5.03 5.64 11.68
N ALA A 151 -5.53 6.88 11.72
CA ALA A 151 -5.48 7.73 12.90
C ALA A 151 -6.22 7.10 14.10
N GLN A 152 -7.35 6.42 13.85
CA GLN A 152 -8.07 5.71 14.90
C GLN A 152 -7.27 4.54 15.49
N VAL A 153 -6.56 3.79 14.64
CA VAL A 153 -5.71 2.66 15.07
C VAL A 153 -4.52 3.15 15.88
N VAL A 154 -3.84 4.20 15.39
CA VAL A 154 -2.64 4.76 16.03
C VAL A 154 -2.99 5.53 17.30
N GLY A 155 -4.14 6.21 17.33
CA GLY A 155 -4.57 7.08 18.44
C GLY A 155 -4.41 8.58 18.17
N LEU A 156 -4.27 8.99 16.89
CA LEU A 156 -4.18 10.39 16.45
C LEU A 156 -5.54 11.09 16.36
N THR A 157 -6.48 10.71 17.23
CA THR A 157 -7.88 11.13 17.24
C THR A 157 -8.11 12.53 17.85
N ASN A 158 -7.02 13.27 18.10
CA ASN A 158 -7.04 14.59 18.74
C ASN A 158 -6.50 15.66 17.77
N SER A 159 -6.69 15.42 16.48
CA SER A 159 -6.28 16.30 15.39
C SER A 159 -7.45 16.57 14.44
N ASP A 160 -7.36 17.71 13.76
CA ASP A 160 -8.19 18.00 12.59
C ASP A 160 -7.75 17.08 11.43
N ILE A 161 -8.64 16.15 11.03
CA ILE A 161 -8.35 15.13 10.01
C ILE A 161 -7.95 15.78 8.68
N ASP A 162 -8.66 16.81 8.23
CA ASP A 162 -8.35 17.47 6.96
C ASP A 162 -6.98 18.17 7.00
N GLY A 163 -6.68 18.83 8.11
CA GLY A 163 -5.38 19.40 8.37
C GLY A 163 -4.27 18.34 8.45
N MET A 164 -4.55 17.20 9.06
CA MET A 164 -3.62 16.08 9.21
C MET A 164 -3.29 15.46 7.85
N SER A 165 -4.31 15.14 7.06
CA SER A 165 -4.18 14.64 5.68
C SER A 165 -3.28 15.55 4.84
N ARG A 166 -3.52 16.87 4.85
CA ARG A 166 -2.68 17.85 4.14
C ARG A 166 -1.24 17.92 4.66
N ARG A 167 -1.02 17.75 5.97
CA ARG A 167 0.34 17.76 6.56
C ARG A 167 1.12 16.51 6.15
N LEU A 168 0.47 15.35 6.20
CA LEU A 168 1.03 14.07 5.82
C LEU A 168 1.30 14.01 4.32
N GLU A 169 0.36 14.45 3.50
CA GLU A 169 0.55 14.58 2.06
C GLU A 169 1.74 15.50 1.72
N ARG A 170 1.87 16.67 2.36
CA ARG A 170 3.03 17.56 2.15
C ARG A 170 4.36 16.95 2.59
N PHE A 171 4.33 16.13 3.65
CA PHE A 171 5.49 15.41 4.14
C PHE A 171 5.92 14.37 3.12
N PHE A 172 5.00 13.57 2.59
CA PHE A 172 5.29 12.53 1.60
C PHE A 172 5.49 13.08 0.18
N SER A 173 4.95 14.26 -0.15
CA SER A 173 5.13 15.02 -1.42
C SER A 173 6.38 15.91 -1.44
N GLY A 174 7.24 15.80 -0.43
CA GLY A 174 8.48 16.58 -0.37
C GLY A 174 9.64 15.92 -1.13
N PRO A 175 10.66 16.70 -1.55
CA PRO A 175 11.87 16.15 -2.17
C PRO A 175 12.68 15.21 -1.24
N VAL A 176 12.39 15.19 0.06
CA VAL A 176 12.98 14.22 1.00
C VAL A 176 12.34 12.84 0.91
N THR A 177 11.13 12.74 0.39
CA THR A 177 10.38 11.49 0.25
C THR A 177 10.18 11.07 -1.22
N GLY A 178 10.82 11.76 -2.16
CA GLY A 178 10.86 11.39 -3.57
C GLY A 178 9.52 11.38 -4.32
N SER A 179 8.39 11.68 -3.68
CA SER A 179 7.12 11.69 -4.39
C SER A 179 6.90 13.02 -5.12
N SER A 180 6.28 12.88 -6.28
CA SER A 180 5.96 13.87 -7.29
C SER A 180 7.07 14.23 -8.29
N GLY A 181 6.98 13.61 -9.48
CA GLY A 181 7.39 14.19 -10.77
C GLY A 181 6.53 15.39 -11.20
N ALA A 182 5.97 16.15 -10.25
CA ALA A 182 5.38 17.45 -10.56
C ALA A 182 6.53 18.44 -10.85
N PRO A 183 6.44 19.30 -11.87
CA PRO A 183 7.42 20.34 -12.11
C PRO A 183 7.30 21.40 -11.01
N GLN A 184 7.83 21.10 -9.82
CA GLN A 184 7.94 22.09 -8.78
C GLN A 184 8.99 23.09 -9.25
N ARG A 185 8.60 24.37 -9.42
CA ARG A 185 9.51 25.48 -9.70
C ARG A 185 10.62 25.46 -8.63
N ARG A 186 11.70 24.75 -8.91
CA ARG A 186 12.89 24.73 -8.05
C ARG A 186 13.46 26.14 -8.14
N LEU A 187 13.41 26.88 -7.03
CA LEU A 187 14.14 28.13 -6.93
C LEU A 187 15.62 27.80 -7.20
N PRO A 188 16.26 28.36 -8.24
CA PRO A 188 17.65 28.06 -8.51
C PRO A 188 18.55 28.64 -7.41
N GLY A 189 19.70 27.99 -7.18
CA GLY A 189 20.73 28.46 -6.26
C GLY A 189 20.49 28.14 -4.78
N ARG A 190 21.24 28.81 -3.91
CA ARG A 190 21.31 28.53 -2.46
C ARG A 190 19.95 28.62 -1.75
N LEU A 191 19.04 29.46 -2.26
CA LEU A 191 17.70 29.63 -1.71
C LEU A 191 16.85 28.36 -1.90
N GLY A 192 16.93 27.70 -3.05
CA GLY A 192 16.26 26.42 -3.28
C GLY A 192 16.78 25.30 -2.38
N ALA A 193 18.09 25.27 -2.14
CA ALA A 193 18.71 24.32 -1.22
C ALA A 193 18.24 24.53 0.23
N VAL A 194 18.18 25.78 0.69
CA VAL A 194 17.67 26.13 2.04
C VAL A 194 16.20 25.78 2.17
N VAL A 195 15.36 26.13 1.19
CA VAL A 195 13.92 25.80 1.20
C VAL A 195 13.72 24.28 1.20
N GLY A 196 14.49 23.54 0.40
CA GLY A 196 14.48 22.08 0.35
C GLY A 196 14.87 21.43 1.69
N ALA A 197 15.83 21.99 2.41
CA ALA A 197 16.25 21.49 3.73
C ALA A 197 15.27 21.85 4.86
N VAL A 198 14.66 23.04 4.82
CA VAL A 198 13.75 23.51 5.88
C VAL A 198 12.37 22.88 5.78
N ARG A 199 11.86 22.62 4.57
CA ARG A 199 10.48 22.14 4.35
C ARG A 199 10.15 20.81 5.08
N PRO A 200 11.00 19.76 5.02
CA PRO A 200 10.76 18.50 5.74
C PRO A 200 10.78 18.69 7.27
N VAL A 201 11.72 19.49 7.77
CA VAL A 201 11.82 19.83 9.20
C VAL A 201 10.57 20.56 9.67
N TRP A 202 10.08 21.52 8.87
CA TRP A 202 8.86 22.25 9.14
C TRP A 202 7.62 21.36 9.08
N ALA A 203 7.51 20.48 8.08
CA ALA A 203 6.40 19.53 7.96
C ALA A 203 6.35 18.58 9.17
N MET A 204 7.49 18.01 9.56
CA MET A 204 7.62 17.15 10.75
C MET A 204 7.27 17.92 12.04
N SER A 205 7.73 19.17 12.16
CA SER A 205 7.42 20.02 13.32
C SER A 205 5.94 20.37 13.39
N ALA A 206 5.31 20.67 12.26
CA ALA A 206 3.88 20.95 12.18
C ALA A 206 3.05 19.71 12.55
N PHE A 207 3.42 18.53 12.05
CA PHE A 207 2.76 17.27 12.40
C PHE A 207 2.92 16.94 13.90
N ARG A 208 4.13 17.12 14.43
CA ARG A 208 4.39 16.95 15.87
C ARG A 208 3.50 17.86 16.71
N LEU A 209 3.43 19.15 16.37
CA LEU A 209 2.76 20.15 17.20
C LEU A 209 1.23 20.08 17.11
N ARG A 210 0.69 19.77 15.93
CA ARG A 210 -0.76 19.79 15.68
C ARG A 210 -1.44 18.42 15.81
N ASP A 211 -0.70 17.32 15.66
CA ASP A 211 -1.27 15.97 15.65
C ASP A 211 -0.79 15.14 16.83
N VAL A 212 0.53 14.89 16.89
CA VAL A 212 1.10 13.93 17.85
C VAL A 212 1.06 14.49 19.28
N ARG A 213 1.43 15.75 19.49
CA ARG A 213 1.49 16.35 20.83
C ARG A 213 0.12 16.43 21.50
N PRO A 214 -0.98 16.85 20.83
CA PRO A 214 -2.32 16.76 21.39
C PRO A 214 -2.74 15.33 21.74
N ALA A 215 -2.50 14.36 20.85
CA ALA A 215 -2.82 12.95 21.08
C ALA A 215 -2.06 12.38 22.29
N VAL A 216 -0.74 12.60 22.37
CA VAL A 216 0.09 12.18 23.51
C VAL A 216 -0.38 12.81 24.81
N ARG A 217 -0.70 14.11 24.82
CA ARG A 217 -1.24 14.78 26.02
C ARG A 217 -2.57 14.18 26.46
N ALA A 218 -3.45 13.86 25.53
CA ALA A 218 -4.73 13.22 25.83
C ALA A 218 -4.51 11.82 26.43
N ARG A 219 -3.64 11.00 25.84
CA ARG A 219 -3.35 9.63 26.32
C ARG A 219 -2.58 9.57 27.63
N ARG A 220 -1.75 10.57 27.93
CA ARG A 220 -1.15 10.73 29.27
C ARG A 220 -2.19 10.97 30.37
N ARG A 221 -3.29 11.67 30.06
CA ARG A 221 -4.37 11.95 31.01
C ARG A 221 -5.37 10.79 31.08
N GLN A 222 -5.69 10.20 29.94
CA GLN A 222 -6.66 9.12 29.81
C GLN A 222 -6.15 8.10 28.78
N PRO A 223 -5.43 7.07 29.23
CA PRO A 223 -4.99 5.98 28.35
C PRO A 223 -6.18 5.32 27.65
N ARG A 224 -5.95 4.86 26.41
CA ARG A 224 -6.94 4.13 25.60
C ARG A 224 -6.31 2.85 25.05
N GLU A 225 -7.08 2.09 24.28
CA GLU A 225 -6.58 0.88 23.60
C GLU A 225 -6.15 1.21 22.16
N ASP A 226 -5.07 1.97 22.05
CA ASP A 226 -4.43 2.36 20.78
C ASP A 226 -2.89 2.30 20.88
N VAL A 227 -2.23 2.47 19.73
CA VAL A 227 -0.77 2.38 19.64
C VAL A 227 -0.09 3.43 20.52
N ILE A 228 -0.50 4.70 20.49
CA ILE A 228 0.11 5.76 21.31
C ILE A 228 0.03 5.43 22.80
N SER A 229 -1.10 4.93 23.29
CA SER A 229 -1.23 4.52 24.70
C SER A 229 -0.29 3.37 25.05
N HIS A 230 -0.11 2.42 24.12
CA HIS A 230 0.86 1.34 24.29
C HIS A 230 2.31 1.84 24.33
N LEU A 231 2.71 2.71 23.39
CA LEU A 231 4.07 3.27 23.34
C LEU A 231 4.40 4.06 24.61
N LEU A 232 3.44 4.83 25.14
CA LEU A 232 3.60 5.54 26.41
C LEU A 232 3.82 4.58 27.59
N GLN A 233 3.11 3.45 27.63
CA GLN A 233 3.30 2.43 28.67
C GLN A 233 4.67 1.75 28.58
N GLN A 234 5.25 1.68 27.38
CA GLN A 234 6.60 1.14 27.16
C GLN A 234 7.72 2.18 27.36
N GLY A 235 7.39 3.41 27.78
CA GLY A 235 8.38 4.44 28.08
C GLY A 235 8.94 5.17 26.85
N TYR A 236 8.28 5.08 25.70
CA TYR A 236 8.70 5.80 24.49
C TYR A 236 8.61 7.31 24.70
N THR A 237 9.62 8.03 24.24
CA THR A 237 9.68 9.49 24.26
C THR A 237 8.73 10.10 23.22
N ASP A 238 8.36 11.38 23.40
CA ASP A 238 7.53 12.11 22.42
C ASP A 238 8.15 12.12 21.00
N ARG A 239 9.49 12.02 20.91
CA ARG A 239 10.20 11.95 19.62
C ARG A 239 10.04 10.57 18.99
N GLU A 240 10.21 9.49 19.75
CA GLU A 240 10.02 8.13 19.23
C GLU A 240 8.56 7.89 18.82
N ILE A 241 7.59 8.36 19.62
CA ILE A 241 6.17 8.30 19.25
C ILE A 241 5.90 9.05 17.95
N LEU A 242 6.52 10.21 17.72
CA LEU A 242 6.39 10.95 16.46
C LEU A 242 6.91 10.14 15.27
N VAL A 243 8.08 9.52 15.39
CA VAL A 243 8.67 8.70 14.30
C VAL A 243 7.80 7.47 14.03
N GLU A 244 7.30 6.82 15.07
CA GLU A 244 6.40 5.66 14.93
C GLU A 244 5.07 6.07 14.28
N CYS A 245 4.49 7.22 14.66
CA CYS A 245 3.28 7.76 14.02
C CYS A 245 3.50 8.05 12.53
N LEU A 246 4.65 8.64 12.15
CA LEU A 246 5.00 8.87 10.76
C LEU A 246 5.20 7.55 9.99
N THR A 247 5.73 6.52 10.66
CA THR A 247 5.92 5.19 10.08
C THR A 247 4.58 4.52 9.78
N TYR A 248 3.63 4.51 10.73
CA TYR A 248 2.28 4.01 10.48
C TYR A 248 1.53 4.82 9.42
N ALA A 249 1.69 6.14 9.43
CA ALA A 249 1.13 7.01 8.39
C ALA A 249 1.62 6.60 6.99
N ALA A 250 2.94 6.51 6.81
CA ALA A 250 3.54 6.11 5.54
C ALA A 250 3.04 4.73 5.08
N ALA A 251 3.04 3.77 6.01
CA ALA A 251 2.74 2.37 5.71
C ALA A 251 1.25 2.08 5.48
N GLY A 252 0.35 2.75 6.21
CA GLY A 252 -1.08 2.41 6.24
C GLY A 252 -1.98 3.30 5.39
N MET A 253 -1.64 4.56 5.19
CA MET A 253 -2.53 5.52 4.53
C MET A 253 -2.25 5.59 3.03
N ALA A 254 -0.98 5.73 2.65
CA ALA A 254 -0.59 5.90 1.25
C ALA A 254 -0.89 4.63 0.44
N THR A 255 -0.58 3.45 1.00
CA THR A 255 -0.78 2.18 0.29
C THR A 255 -2.26 1.84 0.12
N THR A 256 -3.08 2.04 1.16
CA THR A 256 -4.52 1.76 1.12
C THR A 256 -5.25 2.70 0.17
N ARG A 257 -4.89 4.00 0.13
CA ARG A 257 -5.39 4.97 -0.88
C ARG A 257 -5.25 4.41 -2.29
N GLU A 258 -4.05 3.98 -2.65
CA GLU A 258 -3.73 3.46 -3.99
C GLU A 258 -4.48 2.18 -4.29
N PHE A 259 -4.60 1.30 -3.29
CA PHE A 259 -5.32 0.06 -3.47
C PHE A 259 -6.81 0.28 -3.71
N ILE A 260 -7.46 1.19 -2.97
CA ILE A 260 -8.86 1.54 -3.22
C ILE A 260 -9.02 2.09 -4.65
N ALA A 261 -8.11 2.96 -5.09
CA ALA A 261 -8.16 3.56 -6.42
C ALA A 261 -8.01 2.51 -7.53
N VAL A 262 -7.03 1.60 -7.44
CA VAL A 262 -6.84 0.56 -8.46
C VAL A 262 -7.98 -0.48 -8.45
N ALA A 263 -8.51 -0.81 -7.27
CA ALA A 263 -9.63 -1.75 -7.16
C ALA A 263 -10.92 -1.15 -7.73
N ALA A 264 -11.20 0.13 -7.45
CA ALA A 264 -12.28 0.87 -8.10
C ALA A 264 -12.09 0.89 -9.61
N TRP A 265 -10.86 1.09 -10.08
CA TRP A 265 -10.54 1.05 -11.50
C TRP A 265 -10.90 -0.31 -12.12
N HIS A 266 -10.48 -1.43 -11.52
CA HIS A 266 -10.78 -2.77 -12.05
C HIS A 266 -12.30 -3.02 -12.08
N LEU A 267 -12.99 -2.69 -10.99
CA LEU A 267 -14.42 -2.91 -10.84
C LEU A 267 -15.27 -1.96 -11.69
N LEU A 268 -14.81 -0.78 -12.08
CA LEU A 268 -15.59 0.14 -12.92
C LEU A 268 -15.43 -0.12 -14.43
N GLU A 269 -14.34 -0.76 -14.85
CA GLU A 269 -14.12 -1.12 -16.27
C GLU A 269 -14.63 -2.52 -16.64
N ASP A 270 -14.95 -3.35 -15.65
CA ASP A 270 -15.48 -4.69 -15.85
C ASP A 270 -16.85 -4.84 -15.15
N ASP A 271 -17.92 -4.72 -15.94
CA ASP A 271 -19.29 -4.82 -15.44
C ASP A 271 -19.62 -6.19 -14.83
N GLY A 272 -18.99 -7.25 -15.33
CA GLY A 272 -19.18 -8.61 -14.82
C GLY A 272 -18.57 -8.75 -13.43
N LEU A 273 -17.30 -8.35 -13.29
CA LEU A 273 -16.60 -8.33 -12.01
C LEU A 273 -17.30 -7.40 -11.01
N ARG A 274 -17.79 -6.25 -11.46
CA ARG A 274 -18.58 -5.31 -10.63
C ARG A 274 -19.84 -5.95 -10.09
N ALA A 275 -20.61 -6.61 -10.95
CA ALA A 275 -21.86 -7.24 -10.59
C ALA A 275 -21.62 -8.40 -9.61
N GLU A 276 -20.60 -9.24 -9.88
CA GLU A 276 -20.18 -10.31 -8.98
C GLU A 276 -19.80 -9.75 -7.60
N TYR A 277 -18.95 -8.72 -7.56
CA TYR A 277 -18.51 -8.09 -6.32
C TYR A 277 -19.69 -7.50 -5.52
N LEU A 278 -20.64 -6.82 -6.17
CA LEU A 278 -21.80 -6.22 -5.50
C LEU A 278 -22.81 -7.25 -5.01
N ALA A 279 -22.90 -8.42 -5.66
CA ALA A 279 -23.79 -9.51 -5.27
C ALA A 279 -23.17 -10.47 -4.24
N ALA A 280 -21.84 -10.49 -4.12
CA ALA A 280 -21.11 -11.42 -3.27
C ALA A 280 -21.21 -11.07 -1.78
N GLU A 281 -21.17 -12.12 -0.95
CA GLU A 281 -20.94 -12.01 0.49
C GLU A 281 -19.50 -11.61 0.80
N GLU A 282 -19.26 -11.10 2.01
CA GLU A 282 -17.97 -10.52 2.42
C GLU A 282 -16.74 -11.40 2.15
N PRO A 283 -16.74 -12.71 2.46
CA PRO A 283 -15.57 -13.55 2.18
C PRO A 283 -15.22 -13.62 0.68
N ALA A 284 -16.23 -13.64 -0.20
CA ALA A 284 -16.04 -13.69 -1.65
C ALA A 284 -15.58 -12.32 -2.19
N ARG A 285 -16.15 -11.22 -1.68
CA ARG A 285 -15.67 -9.86 -1.99
C ARG A 285 -14.21 -9.65 -1.59
N HIS A 286 -13.83 -10.11 -0.40
CA HIS A 286 -12.42 -10.10 0.03
C HIS A 286 -11.55 -10.97 -0.88
N GLY A 287 -12.06 -12.12 -1.37
CA GLY A 287 -11.38 -12.94 -2.37
C GLY A 287 -11.06 -12.18 -3.65
N ILE A 288 -12.03 -11.43 -4.18
CA ILE A 288 -11.85 -10.55 -5.35
C ILE A 288 -10.80 -9.46 -5.05
N LEU A 289 -10.91 -8.78 -3.91
CA LEU A 289 -9.93 -7.75 -3.52
C LEU A 289 -8.53 -8.33 -3.35
N HIS A 290 -8.39 -9.52 -2.77
CA HIS A 290 -7.10 -10.18 -2.65
C HIS A 290 -6.50 -10.53 -4.02
N GLU A 291 -7.32 -10.93 -4.99
CA GLU A 291 -6.84 -11.20 -6.35
C GLU A 291 -6.45 -9.93 -7.10
N ILE A 292 -7.22 -8.84 -6.98
CA ILE A 292 -6.82 -7.52 -7.50
C ILE A 292 -5.50 -7.11 -6.86
N LEU A 293 -5.36 -7.24 -5.54
CA LEU A 293 -4.15 -6.87 -4.82
C LEU A 293 -2.95 -7.75 -5.19
N ARG A 294 -3.17 -9.04 -5.48
CA ARG A 294 -2.14 -9.93 -6.03
C ARG A 294 -1.65 -9.38 -7.37
N LEU A 295 -2.59 -9.08 -8.27
CA LEU A 295 -2.29 -8.62 -9.63
C LEU A 295 -1.64 -7.23 -9.63
N GLU A 296 -2.07 -6.35 -8.73
CA GLU A 296 -1.67 -4.93 -8.62
C GLU A 296 -1.06 -4.60 -7.24
N PRO A 297 0.07 -5.24 -6.85
CA PRO A 297 0.65 -4.99 -5.55
C PRO A 297 1.13 -3.54 -5.46
N VAL A 298 0.59 -2.81 -4.48
CA VAL A 298 0.89 -1.38 -4.31
C VAL A 298 2.38 -1.16 -4.17
N VAL A 299 3.04 -1.95 -3.31
CA VAL A 299 4.50 -1.99 -3.19
C VAL A 299 5.00 -3.17 -4.02
N GLY A 300 5.81 -2.91 -5.05
CA GLY A 300 6.31 -3.98 -5.91
C GLY A 300 7.74 -4.41 -5.67
N HIS A 301 8.49 -3.71 -4.82
CA HIS A 301 9.81 -4.15 -4.39
C HIS A 301 9.91 -4.12 -2.88
N LEU A 302 10.50 -5.18 -2.32
CA LEU A 302 10.92 -5.23 -0.92
C LEU A 302 12.43 -5.41 -0.88
N TYR A 303 13.12 -4.64 -0.05
CA TYR A 303 14.57 -4.72 0.05
C TYR A 303 15.00 -5.41 1.33
N ARG A 304 16.01 -6.27 1.22
CA ARG A 304 16.66 -6.96 2.35
C ARG A 304 18.17 -6.83 2.23
N ARG A 305 18.85 -6.80 3.38
CA ARG A 305 20.31 -6.94 3.42
C ARG A 305 20.67 -8.20 4.18
N THR A 306 21.52 -9.05 3.60
CA THR A 306 21.98 -10.27 4.29
C THR A 306 22.91 -9.93 5.44
N THR A 307 22.81 -10.69 6.52
CA THR A 307 23.71 -10.60 7.69
C THR A 307 24.71 -11.76 7.74
N GLN A 308 24.44 -12.81 6.98
CA GLN A 308 25.28 -13.99 6.77
C GLN A 308 25.08 -14.50 5.33
N ASP A 309 25.92 -15.43 4.89
CA ASP A 309 25.79 -16.04 3.58
C ASP A 309 24.45 -16.79 3.47
N LEU A 310 23.80 -16.68 2.32
CA LEU A 310 22.50 -17.27 2.02
C LEU A 310 22.56 -18.02 0.69
N VAL A 311 21.96 -19.21 0.64
CA VAL A 311 21.84 -19.99 -0.59
C VAL A 311 20.40 -19.92 -1.11
N LEU A 312 20.22 -19.50 -2.36
CA LEU A 312 18.94 -19.53 -3.07
C LEU A 312 18.99 -20.63 -4.13
N GLU A 313 18.04 -21.55 -4.09
CA GLU A 313 17.94 -22.69 -5.02
C GLU A 313 16.70 -22.55 -5.90
N ASP A 314 16.90 -22.41 -7.21
CA ASP A 314 15.84 -22.27 -8.22
C ASP A 314 15.93 -23.42 -9.24
N GLY A 315 15.28 -24.54 -8.91
CA GLY A 315 15.46 -25.78 -9.67
C GLY A 315 16.88 -26.32 -9.55
N GLU A 316 17.60 -26.39 -10.67
CA GLU A 316 19.00 -26.83 -10.71
C GLU A 316 20.01 -25.68 -10.51
N GLU A 317 19.54 -24.42 -10.56
CA GLU A 317 20.38 -23.26 -10.35
C GLU A 317 20.57 -22.99 -8.86
N ARG A 318 21.83 -22.80 -8.45
CA ARG A 318 22.20 -22.45 -7.08
C ARG A 318 22.90 -21.11 -7.06
N HIS A 319 22.39 -20.19 -6.25
CA HIS A 319 22.93 -18.85 -6.09
C HIS A 319 23.47 -18.66 -4.67
N GLU A 320 24.76 -18.38 -4.56
CA GLU A 320 25.43 -18.09 -3.29
C GLU A 320 25.47 -16.58 -3.06
N VAL A 321 24.60 -16.10 -2.16
CA VAL A 321 24.46 -14.70 -1.81
C VAL A 321 25.34 -14.40 -0.61
N PRO A 322 26.38 -13.56 -0.73
CA PRO A 322 27.30 -13.29 0.37
C PRO A 322 26.65 -12.43 1.45
N ALA A 323 27.19 -12.49 2.67
CA ALA A 323 26.85 -11.58 3.76
C ALA A 323 27.03 -10.10 3.33
N GLY A 324 26.10 -9.24 3.73
CA GLY A 324 26.10 -7.81 3.42
C GLY A 324 25.51 -7.45 2.06
N ALA A 325 25.15 -8.42 1.21
CA ALA A 325 24.50 -8.21 -0.08
C ALA A 325 23.14 -7.50 0.07
N LEU A 326 22.84 -6.59 -0.86
CA LEU A 326 21.52 -5.98 -0.99
C LEU A 326 20.67 -6.85 -1.94
N LEU A 327 19.51 -7.27 -1.48
CA LEU A 327 18.50 -7.99 -2.27
C LEU A 327 17.32 -7.06 -2.54
N ASP A 328 16.93 -7.02 -3.81
CA ASP A 328 15.70 -6.42 -4.33
C ASP A 328 14.73 -7.55 -4.69
N LEU A 329 13.65 -7.67 -3.91
CA LEU A 329 12.64 -8.71 -4.04
C LEU A 329 11.46 -8.17 -4.82
N TYR A 330 11.26 -8.68 -6.04
CA TYR A 330 10.24 -8.23 -6.97
C TYR A 330 8.88 -8.85 -6.63
N VAL A 331 8.09 -8.15 -5.84
CA VAL A 331 6.73 -8.56 -5.43
C VAL A 331 5.82 -8.69 -6.64
N ARG A 332 5.88 -7.77 -7.62
CA ARG A 332 5.05 -7.82 -8.84
C ARG A 332 5.28 -9.11 -9.64
N GLN A 333 6.54 -9.53 -9.78
CA GLN A 333 6.94 -10.70 -10.55
C GLN A 333 6.65 -11.97 -9.76
N ALA A 334 6.93 -11.99 -8.45
CA ALA A 334 6.56 -13.10 -7.58
C ALA A 334 5.04 -13.34 -7.56
N ASN A 335 4.25 -12.26 -7.55
CA ASN A 335 2.80 -12.35 -7.62
C ASN A 335 2.26 -12.78 -8.98
N ALA A 336 3.09 -12.77 -10.03
CA ALA A 336 2.73 -13.19 -11.39
C ALA A 336 3.64 -14.32 -11.88
N ASP A 337 4.22 -15.11 -10.95
CA ASP A 337 5.14 -16.21 -11.27
C ASP A 337 4.37 -17.37 -11.93
N PRO A 338 4.57 -17.62 -13.23
CA PRO A 338 3.78 -18.61 -13.95
C PRO A 338 4.07 -20.05 -13.50
N GLN A 339 5.24 -20.32 -12.90
CA GLN A 339 5.58 -21.65 -12.39
C GLN A 339 4.75 -22.03 -11.17
N GLU A 340 4.34 -21.04 -10.37
CA GLU A 340 3.60 -21.25 -9.12
C GLU A 340 2.11 -20.96 -9.26
N LEU A 341 1.75 -20.03 -10.15
CA LEU A 341 0.39 -19.50 -10.26
C LEU A 341 -0.31 -19.87 -11.57
N GLY A 342 0.38 -20.53 -12.51
CA GLY A 342 -0.14 -20.92 -13.82
C GLY A 342 0.21 -19.92 -14.93
N GLU A 343 0.08 -20.34 -16.19
CA GLU A 343 0.41 -19.51 -17.36
C GLU A 343 -0.41 -18.22 -17.44
N ASP A 344 -1.61 -18.24 -16.86
CA ASP A 344 -2.53 -17.11 -16.76
C ASP A 344 -2.25 -16.21 -15.54
N ALA A 345 -1.10 -16.33 -14.86
CA ALA A 345 -0.77 -15.57 -13.64
C ALA A 345 -0.86 -14.04 -13.78
N ARG A 346 -0.90 -13.50 -15.01
CA ARG A 346 -1.10 -12.08 -15.31
C ARG A 346 -2.55 -11.68 -15.58
N GLN A 347 -3.48 -12.61 -15.40
CA GLN A 347 -4.92 -12.40 -15.50
C GLN A 347 -5.55 -12.32 -14.10
N LEU A 348 -6.66 -11.59 -14.00
CA LEU A 348 -7.46 -11.48 -12.79
C LEU A 348 -8.40 -12.71 -12.70
N CYS A 349 -8.17 -13.59 -11.73
CA CYS A 349 -9.02 -14.75 -11.47
C CYS A 349 -9.24 -14.97 -9.95
N PRO A 350 -10.40 -14.58 -9.38
CA PRO A 350 -10.62 -14.66 -7.93
C PRO A 350 -10.50 -16.09 -7.37
N GLU A 351 -10.84 -17.11 -8.17
CA GLU A 351 -10.75 -18.52 -7.78
C GLU A 351 -9.40 -19.19 -8.11
N ARG A 352 -8.37 -18.40 -8.44
CA ARG A 352 -7.04 -18.90 -8.79
C ARG A 352 -6.50 -19.91 -7.78
N SER A 353 -6.09 -21.07 -8.28
CA SER A 353 -5.37 -22.07 -7.50
C SER A 353 -3.97 -21.56 -7.14
N ARG A 354 -3.48 -21.88 -5.94
CA ARG A 354 -2.22 -21.38 -5.41
C ARG A 354 -1.48 -22.48 -4.64
N PRO A 355 -0.15 -22.42 -4.52
CA PRO A 355 0.60 -23.37 -3.72
C PRO A 355 0.20 -23.35 -2.25
N LYS A 356 0.33 -24.50 -1.58
CA LYS A 356 -0.02 -24.64 -0.16
C LYS A 356 0.80 -23.67 0.70
N GLY A 357 0.11 -22.92 1.56
CA GLY A 357 0.75 -21.95 2.45
C GLY A 357 1.09 -20.61 1.80
N VAL A 358 0.74 -20.41 0.52
CA VAL A 358 0.66 -19.09 -0.11
C VAL A 358 -0.73 -18.50 0.17
N ARG A 359 -0.77 -17.25 0.63
CA ARG A 359 -2.02 -16.55 0.96
C ARG A 359 -2.67 -15.98 -0.31
N PRO A 360 -3.95 -15.60 -0.27
CA PRO A 360 -4.64 -15.10 -1.46
C PRO A 360 -3.99 -13.90 -2.14
N GLU A 361 -3.49 -12.95 -1.34
CA GLU A 361 -2.76 -11.77 -1.78
C GLU A 361 -1.30 -12.05 -2.23
N VAL A 362 -0.89 -13.32 -2.19
CA VAL A 362 0.48 -13.78 -2.46
C VAL A 362 1.50 -12.96 -1.64
N MET A 363 2.33 -12.11 -2.25
CA MET A 363 3.37 -11.30 -1.59
C MET A 363 2.98 -9.83 -1.38
N SER A 364 1.75 -9.41 -1.71
CA SER A 364 1.37 -7.99 -1.62
C SER A 364 1.38 -7.43 -0.20
N PHE A 365 1.23 -8.28 0.80
CA PHE A 365 1.42 -7.95 2.22
C PHE A 365 2.77 -8.43 2.79
N GLY A 366 3.69 -8.84 1.94
CA GLY A 366 4.94 -9.52 2.31
C GLY A 366 4.71 -10.88 2.96
N ASP A 367 5.78 -11.44 3.52
CA ASP A 367 5.78 -12.72 4.23
C ASP A 367 6.75 -12.69 5.42
N GLY A 368 6.76 -13.75 6.24
CA GLY A 368 7.68 -13.91 7.35
C GLY A 368 7.45 -12.92 8.49
N ALA A 369 8.54 -12.56 9.19
CA ALA A 369 8.48 -11.74 10.40
C ALA A 369 7.87 -10.35 10.16
N HIS A 370 8.11 -9.79 8.97
CA HIS A 370 7.72 -8.44 8.57
C HIS A 370 6.41 -8.37 7.78
N ARG A 371 5.63 -9.45 7.70
CA ARG A 371 4.32 -9.43 7.04
C ARG A 371 3.47 -8.26 7.55
N CYS A 372 2.78 -7.56 6.66
CA CYS A 372 1.99 -6.38 6.96
C CYS A 372 0.98 -6.66 8.10
N PRO A 373 1.00 -5.86 9.20
CA PRO A 373 0.00 -5.99 10.26
C PRO A 373 -1.37 -5.53 9.80
N GLY A 374 -1.39 -4.46 8.99
CA GLY A 374 -2.60 -3.78 8.55
C GLY A 374 -3.37 -4.48 7.44
N GLY A 375 -2.97 -5.68 6.99
CA GLY A 375 -3.61 -6.33 5.84
C GLY A 375 -5.12 -6.53 6.01
N PHE A 376 -5.58 -6.86 7.22
CA PHE A 376 -7.02 -6.96 7.51
C PHE A 376 -7.74 -5.61 7.51
N ILE A 377 -7.08 -4.53 7.95
CA ILE A 377 -7.62 -3.18 7.92
C ILE A 377 -7.75 -2.72 6.47
N ALA A 378 -6.68 -2.85 5.69
CA ALA A 378 -6.64 -2.42 4.29
C ALA A 378 -7.75 -3.07 3.45
N ILE A 379 -7.94 -4.39 3.58
CA ILE A 379 -9.00 -5.10 2.85
C ILE A 379 -10.38 -4.71 3.37
N GLN A 380 -10.59 -4.65 4.69
CA GLN A 380 -11.88 -4.31 5.28
C GLN A 380 -12.33 -2.89 4.92
N GLU A 381 -11.41 -1.93 4.99
CA GLU A 381 -11.63 -0.53 4.65
C GLU A 381 -11.94 -0.40 3.15
N THR A 382 -11.17 -1.07 2.31
CA THR A 382 -11.41 -1.09 0.85
C THR A 382 -12.78 -1.66 0.52
N ASP A 383 -13.16 -2.79 1.15
CA ASP A 383 -14.46 -3.42 0.92
C ASP A 383 -15.63 -2.50 1.31
N VAL A 384 -15.55 -1.90 2.50
CA VAL A 384 -16.59 -1.03 3.06
C VAL A 384 -16.83 0.18 2.17
N PHE A 385 -15.75 0.78 1.66
CA PHE A 385 -15.83 1.95 0.80
C PHE A 385 -16.35 1.61 -0.61
N LEU A 386 -15.77 0.58 -1.26
CA LEU A 386 -16.12 0.22 -2.63
C LEU A 386 -17.57 -0.26 -2.75
N GLN A 387 -18.09 -1.01 -1.77
CA GLN A 387 -19.50 -1.40 -1.77
C GLN A 387 -20.46 -0.21 -1.83
N ARG A 388 -20.10 0.92 -1.19
CA ARG A 388 -20.92 2.14 -1.22
C ARG A 388 -20.72 2.89 -2.53
N LEU A 389 -19.47 3.09 -2.91
CA LEU A 389 -19.08 3.82 -4.12
C LEU A 389 -19.72 3.19 -5.38
N LEU A 390 -19.54 1.89 -5.56
CA LEU A 390 -19.93 1.18 -6.79
C LEU A 390 -21.45 1.04 -6.98
N ARG A 391 -22.27 1.40 -5.98
CA ARG A 391 -23.73 1.50 -6.13
C ARG A 391 -24.17 2.80 -6.82
N LEU A 392 -23.28 3.79 -6.91
CA LEU A 392 -23.51 4.97 -7.71
C LEU A 392 -23.28 4.65 -9.20
N PRO A 393 -24.02 5.29 -10.12
CA PRO A 393 -23.82 5.11 -11.55
C PRO A 393 -22.55 5.86 -12.01
N LEU A 394 -21.36 5.37 -11.65
CA LEU A 394 -20.11 6.09 -11.86
C LEU A 394 -19.49 5.82 -13.23
N GLU A 395 -18.84 6.85 -13.77
CA GLU A 395 -17.97 6.78 -14.95
C GLU A 395 -16.66 7.54 -14.68
N PHE A 396 -15.56 7.10 -15.32
CA PHE A 396 -14.32 7.87 -15.33
C PHE A 396 -14.48 9.07 -16.27
N ALA A 397 -14.11 10.27 -15.80
CA ALA A 397 -14.07 11.46 -16.65
C ALA A 397 -13.01 11.34 -17.76
N HIS A 398 -11.91 10.63 -17.47
CA HIS A 398 -10.84 10.27 -18.37
C HIS A 398 -10.07 9.06 -17.81
N PRO A 399 -9.31 8.33 -18.65
CA PRO A 399 -8.51 7.20 -18.18
C PRO A 399 -7.54 7.61 -17.05
N PRO A 400 -7.47 6.85 -15.94
CA PRO A 400 -6.49 7.08 -14.88
C PRO A 400 -5.05 6.97 -15.42
N ARG A 401 -4.11 7.65 -14.75
CA ARG A 401 -2.68 7.60 -15.08
C ARG A 401 -1.90 6.97 -13.94
N VAL A 402 -0.88 6.17 -14.28
CA VAL A 402 0.01 5.56 -13.29
C VAL A 402 1.37 6.25 -13.31
N SER A 403 1.90 6.51 -12.13
CA SER A 403 3.30 6.92 -11.93
C SER A 403 3.95 6.07 -10.85
N TRP A 404 5.28 6.02 -10.78
CA TRP A 404 6.00 5.21 -9.80
C TRP A 404 6.84 6.08 -8.87
N VAL A 405 6.79 5.75 -7.58
CA VAL A 405 7.53 6.42 -6.51
C VAL A 405 8.59 5.48 -5.99
N GLU A 406 9.83 5.71 -6.44
CA GLU A 406 10.98 4.84 -6.17
C GLU A 406 11.25 4.66 -4.66
N LEU A 407 11.13 5.73 -3.86
CA LEU A 407 11.46 5.67 -2.42
C LEU A 407 10.64 4.62 -1.65
N ILE A 408 9.36 4.50 -2.00
CA ILE A 408 8.44 3.56 -1.35
C ILE A 408 8.18 2.32 -2.22
N ALA A 409 8.90 2.20 -3.35
CA ALA A 409 8.76 1.14 -4.34
C ALA A 409 7.29 0.89 -4.78
N ALA A 410 6.49 1.95 -4.83
CA ALA A 410 5.06 1.87 -5.06
C ALA A 410 4.61 2.65 -6.30
N TYR A 411 3.43 2.35 -6.81
CA TYR A 411 2.77 3.20 -7.81
C TYR A 411 1.90 4.27 -7.13
N GLU A 412 1.56 5.32 -7.90
CA GLU A 412 0.49 6.27 -7.63
C GLU A 412 -0.45 6.30 -8.82
N VAL A 413 -1.74 6.05 -8.58
CA VAL A 413 -2.81 6.24 -9.54
C VAL A 413 -3.30 7.69 -9.42
N ARG A 414 -3.07 8.45 -10.49
CA ARG A 414 -3.37 9.88 -10.60
C ARG A 414 -4.55 10.12 -11.50
N ASP A 415 -5.19 11.24 -11.26
CA ASP A 415 -6.31 11.74 -12.06
C ASP A 415 -7.45 10.70 -12.08
N VAL A 416 -7.79 10.16 -10.91
CA VAL A 416 -8.89 9.19 -10.77
C VAL A 416 -10.19 9.97 -10.62
N VAL A 417 -10.56 10.68 -11.67
CA VAL A 417 -11.70 11.59 -11.65
C VAL A 417 -12.97 10.83 -12.02
N LEU A 418 -13.88 10.71 -11.07
CA LEU A 418 -15.17 10.06 -11.22
C LEU A 418 -16.29 11.08 -11.44
N ARG A 419 -17.27 10.71 -12.24
CA ARG A 419 -18.54 11.42 -12.44
C ARG A 419 -19.70 10.51 -12.12
N VAL A 420 -20.76 11.07 -11.55
CA VAL A 420 -22.02 10.36 -11.28
C VAL A 420 -22.93 10.56 -12.50
N GLY A 421 -23.16 9.49 -13.25
CA GLY A 421 -23.91 9.45 -14.50
C GLY A 421 -25.39 9.82 -14.34
N ALA A 422 -25.85 10.65 -15.30
CA ALA A 422 -27.21 11.14 -15.53
C ALA A 422 -27.90 11.89 -14.37
N GLY A 423 -27.65 13.20 -14.23
CA GLY A 423 -28.66 14.08 -13.62
C GLY A 423 -28.26 15.47 -13.14
N GLN A 424 -27.00 15.78 -12.87
CA GLN A 424 -26.66 17.11 -12.31
C GLN A 424 -25.37 17.67 -12.91
N GLY A 425 -25.35 18.99 -13.08
CA GLY A 425 -24.31 19.75 -13.75
C GLY A 425 -22.98 19.67 -13.02
N TRP A 426 -22.22 18.60 -13.29
CA TRP A 426 -20.86 18.45 -12.82
C TRP A 426 -19.95 19.50 -13.49
N ARG A 427 -19.25 20.27 -12.66
CA ARG A 427 -18.08 21.06 -13.07
C ARG A 427 -16.85 20.33 -12.55
N GLU A 428 -15.88 20.12 -13.42
CA GLU A 428 -14.60 19.52 -13.05
C GLU A 428 -14.01 20.21 -11.81
N PRO A 429 -13.64 19.46 -10.76
CA PRO A 429 -12.99 20.04 -9.60
C PRO A 429 -11.75 20.81 -10.05
N SER A 430 -11.72 22.13 -9.79
CA SER A 430 -10.47 22.87 -9.88
C SER A 430 -9.48 22.21 -8.91
N PRO A 431 -8.17 22.16 -9.19
CA PRO A 431 -7.17 21.67 -8.24
C PRO A 431 -7.22 22.36 -6.85
N ALA A 432 -7.95 23.47 -6.74
CA ALA A 432 -8.21 24.21 -5.50
C ALA A 432 -9.52 23.81 -4.76
N SER A 433 -10.46 23.06 -5.36
CA SER A 433 -11.75 22.73 -4.72
C SER A 433 -11.70 21.49 -3.82
N THR A 434 -10.72 20.61 -4.01
CA THR A 434 -10.43 19.48 -3.09
C THR A 434 -9.77 19.92 -1.77
N ALA A 435 -9.52 21.22 -1.60
CA ALA A 435 -8.81 21.79 -0.46
C ALA A 435 -9.71 22.49 0.58
N ARG A 436 -11.04 22.43 0.46
CA ARG A 436 -11.97 23.03 1.44
C ARG A 436 -12.51 22.02 2.42
#